data_AF-A0A973TMX2-F1
#
_entry.id   AF-A0A973TMX2-F1
#
_cell.length_a   1.000
_cell.length_b   1.000
_cell.length_c   1.000
_cell.angle_alpha   90.00
_cell.angle_beta   90.00
_cell.angle_gamma   90.00
#
_symmetry.space_group_name_H-M   'P 1'
#
loop_
_entity.id
_entity.type
_entity.pdbx_description
1 polymer ?
#
loop_
_entity_poly.entity_id
_entity_poly.type
_entity_poly.pdbx_seq_one_letter_code
_entity_poly.pdbx_strand_id
1 'polypeptide(L)'
;HARGAALATVVRRHLAVHEYAPRLIKQSLVGRGAADKTQVQHMVRLLLKLPDAKLQADAADALAVALTHAHMSATALRAGASVALLRRR
;
A
#
# COMPACT_ATOMS: atom_id res chain seq x y z
N HIS A 1 11.73 6.12 16.98
CA HIS A 1 11.48 7.45 16.37
C HIS A 1 11.60 7.48 14.84
N ALA A 2 11.31 6.40 14.09
CA ALA A 2 11.44 6.38 12.62
C ALA A 2 10.21 6.95 11.87
N ARG A 3 9.00 6.51 12.24
CA ARG A 3 7.75 6.95 11.59
C ARG A 3 7.52 8.46 11.73
N GLY A 4 7.73 9.01 12.93
CA GLY A 4 7.54 10.44 13.19
C GLY A 4 8.46 11.32 12.33
N ALA A 5 9.72 10.92 12.15
CA ALA A 5 10.67 11.62 11.28
C ALA A 5 10.26 11.55 9.80
N ALA A 6 9.79 10.38 9.34
CA ALA A 6 9.27 10.22 7.98
C ALA A 6 8.02 11.10 7.75
N LEU A 7 7.04 11.07 8.66
CA LEU A 7 5.83 11.88 8.57
C LEU A 7 6.13 13.39 8.58
N ALA A 8 7.02 13.85 9.47
CA ALA A 8 7.41 15.25 9.52
C ALA A 8 8.00 15.73 8.18
N THR A 9 8.79 14.88 7.51
CA THR A 9 9.35 15.20 6.20
C THR A 9 8.29 15.26 5.11
N VAL A 10 7.36 14.30 5.09
CA VAL A 10 6.25 14.24 4.11
C VAL A 10 5.33 15.45 4.26
N VAL A 11 4.97 15.81 5.49
CA VAL A 11 4.15 16.99 5.81
C VAL A 11 4.86 18.29 5.41
N ARG A 12 6.16 18.43 5.72
CA ARG A 12 6.96 19.60 5.29
C ARG A 12 7.05 19.76 3.78
N ARG A 13 6.84 18.69 3.01
CA ARG A 13 6.83 18.72 1.54
C ARG A 13 5.42 18.85 0.95
N HIS A 14 4.40 19.06 1.76
CA HIS A 14 2.99 19.15 1.35
C HIS A 14 2.52 17.94 0.52
N LEU A 15 3.06 16.76 0.82
CA LEU A 15 2.66 15.51 0.18
C LEU A 15 1.49 14.89 0.96
N ALA A 16 0.52 14.32 0.24
CA ALA A 16 -0.60 13.61 0.85
C ALA A 16 -0.12 12.36 1.59
N VAL A 17 -0.68 12.12 2.77
CA VAL A 17 -0.37 10.96 3.60
C VAL A 17 -1.59 10.06 3.63
N HIS A 18 -1.42 8.80 3.21
CA HIS A 18 -2.47 7.79 3.29
C HIS A 18 -2.05 6.67 4.24
N GLU A 19 -2.94 6.32 5.16
CA GLU A 19 -2.72 5.24 6.12
C GLU A 19 -3.62 4.05 5.80
N TYR A 20 -3.06 2.85 5.85
CA TYR A 20 -3.75 1.61 5.57
C TYR A 20 -3.61 0.66 6.74
N ALA A 21 -4.73 0.17 7.26
CA ALA A 21 -4.73 -0.87 8.28
C ALA A 21 -4.11 -2.17 7.70
N PRO A 22 -3.33 -2.94 8.48
CA PRO A 22 -2.74 -4.19 7.99
C PRO A 22 -3.76 -5.18 7.42
N ARG A 23 -4.96 -5.22 8.00
CA ARG A 23 -6.08 -6.02 7.53
C ARG A 23 -6.54 -5.61 6.12
N LEU A 24 -6.53 -4.32 5.82
CA LEU A 24 -6.91 -3.78 4.51
C LEU A 24 -5.86 -4.10 3.45
N ILE A 25 -4.57 -4.04 3.80
CA ILE A 25 -3.47 -4.46 2.92
C ILE A 25 -3.62 -5.94 2.54
N LYS A 26 -3.80 -6.80 3.55
CA LYS A 26 -4.03 -8.24 3.35
C LYS A 26 -5.27 -8.52 2.50
N GLN A 27 -6.38 -7.81 2.76
CA GLN A 27 -7.60 -7.90 1.98
C GLN A 27 -7.37 -7.46 0.51
N SER A 28 -6.64 -6.38 0.28
CA SER A 28 -6.41 -5.83 -1.05
C SER A 28 -5.53 -6.70 -1.94
N LEU A 29 -4.57 -7.42 -1.36
CA LEU A 29 -3.59 -8.20 -2.12
C LEU A 29 -3.93 -9.69 -2.19
N VAL A 30 -4.47 -10.26 -1.10
CA VAL A 30 -4.73 -11.70 -0.98
C VAL A 30 -6.23 -12.01 -1.00
N GLY A 31 -7.10 -11.00 -0.93
CA GLY A 31 -8.56 -11.17 -0.88
C GLY A 31 -9.10 -11.53 0.51
N ARG A 32 -8.24 -11.71 1.52
CA ARG A 32 -8.64 -12.01 2.91
C ARG A 32 -7.82 -11.22 3.91
N GLY A 33 -8.48 -10.42 4.75
CA GLY A 33 -7.82 -9.58 5.75
C GLY A 33 -7.08 -10.33 6.86
N ALA A 34 -7.40 -11.63 7.05
CA ALA A 34 -6.72 -12.52 7.98
C ALA A 34 -5.53 -13.29 7.37
N ALA A 35 -5.13 -12.97 6.12
CA ALA A 35 -4.04 -13.67 5.44
C ALA A 35 -2.69 -13.54 6.17
N ASP A 36 -1.81 -14.52 5.92
CA ASP A 36 -0.46 -14.54 6.48
C ASP A 36 0.47 -13.58 5.75
N LYS A 37 1.51 -13.12 6.46
CA LYS A 37 2.51 -12.19 5.90
C LYS A 37 3.27 -12.79 4.71
N THR A 38 3.48 -14.11 4.71
CA THR A 38 4.10 -14.85 3.61
C THR A 38 3.24 -14.85 2.34
N GLN A 39 1.91 -14.93 2.48
CA GLN A 39 0.97 -14.84 1.36
C GLN A 39 0.99 -13.43 0.75
N VAL A 40 1.04 -12.39 1.59
CA VAL A 40 1.21 -11.01 1.13
C VAL A 40 2.51 -10.86 0.33
N GLN A 41 3.64 -11.32 0.87
CA GLN A 41 4.93 -11.24 0.19
C GLN A 41 4.95 -12.02 -1.13
N HIS A 42 4.32 -13.20 -1.17
CA HIS A 42 4.14 -13.97 -2.40
C HIS A 42 3.35 -13.17 -3.44
N MET A 43 2.21 -12.59 -3.03
CA MET A 43 1.37 -11.80 -3.92
C MET A 43 2.09 -10.55 -4.45
N VAL A 44 2.88 -9.87 -3.61
CA VAL A 44 3.72 -8.75 -4.05
C VAL A 44 4.66 -9.17 -5.18
N ARG A 45 5.35 -10.31 -5.05
CA ARG A 45 6.23 -10.82 -6.11
C ARG A 45 5.47 -11.12 -7.41
N LEU A 46 4.31 -11.76 -7.30
CA LEU A 46 3.49 -12.08 -8.48
C LEU A 46 3.00 -10.81 -9.18
N LEU A 47 2.43 -9.86 -8.43
CA LEU A 47 1.86 -8.62 -8.97
C LEU A 47 2.92 -7.72 -9.62
N LEU A 48 4.14 -7.73 -9.09
CA LEU A 48 5.26 -6.96 -9.63
C LEU A 48 6.11 -7.73 -10.66
N LYS A 49 5.73 -8.98 -11.00
CA LYS A 49 6.49 -9.86 -11.91
C LYS A 49 7.95 -10.03 -11.48
N LEU A 50 8.16 -10.28 -10.18
CA LEU A 50 9.46 -10.51 -9.55
C LEU A 50 9.62 -11.95 -9.04
N PRO A 51 9.55 -12.97 -9.91
CA PRO A 51 9.47 -14.38 -9.50
C PRO A 51 10.67 -14.83 -8.66
N ASP A 52 11.87 -14.40 -9.03
CA ASP A 52 13.14 -14.83 -8.40
C ASP A 52 13.68 -13.84 -7.35
N ALA A 53 12.95 -12.76 -7.08
CA ALA A 53 13.42 -11.75 -6.16
C ALA A 53 13.28 -12.21 -4.71
N LYS A 54 14.42 -12.35 -4.01
CA LYS A 54 14.45 -12.46 -2.56
C LYS A 54 14.14 -11.11 -1.93
N LEU A 55 12.85 -10.76 -1.85
CA LEU A 55 12.42 -9.56 -1.13
C LEU A 55 12.69 -9.72 0.37
N GLN A 56 13.39 -8.74 0.95
CA GLN A 56 13.43 -8.57 2.40
C GLN A 56 12.02 -8.25 2.93
N ALA A 57 11.75 -8.61 4.18
CA ALA A 57 10.43 -8.44 4.80
C ALA A 57 9.96 -6.98 4.79
N ASP A 58 10.84 -6.04 5.14
CA ASP A 58 10.50 -4.61 5.18
C ASP A 58 10.21 -4.03 3.79
N ALA A 59 10.96 -4.49 2.78
CA ALA A 59 10.73 -4.11 1.39
C ALA A 59 9.39 -4.65 0.87
N ALA A 60 9.03 -5.89 1.23
CA ALA A 60 7.74 -6.47 0.88
C ALA A 60 6.58 -5.72 1.51
N ASP A 61 6.71 -5.30 2.78
CA ASP A 61 5.67 -4.52 3.47
C ASP A 61 5.49 -3.14 2.82
N ALA A 62 6.59 -2.45 2.49
CA ALA A 62 6.53 -1.15 1.81
C ALA A 62 5.85 -1.26 0.42
N LEU A 63 6.21 -2.28 -0.37
CA LEU A 63 5.58 -2.54 -1.67
C LEU A 63 4.11 -2.94 -1.52
N ALA A 64 3.77 -3.69 -0.48
CA ALA A 64 2.38 -4.06 -0.20
C ALA A 64 1.51 -2.82 0.11
N VAL A 65 2.02 -1.87 0.89
CA VAL A 65 1.35 -0.58 1.15
C VAL A 65 1.17 0.20 -0.15
N ALA A 66 2.20 0.30 -0.99
CA ALA A 66 2.15 1.01 -2.26
C ALA A 66 1.12 0.40 -3.23
N LEU A 67 1.11 -0.94 -3.36
CA LEU A 67 0.12 -1.65 -4.17
C LEU A 67 -1.30 -1.46 -3.66
N THR A 68 -1.49 -1.48 -2.34
CA THR A 68 -2.79 -1.20 -1.71
C THR A 68 -3.27 0.21 -2.06
N HIS A 69 -2.40 1.22 -1.95
CA HIS A 69 -2.72 2.59 -2.33
C HIS A 69 -3.11 2.71 -3.81
N ALA A 70 -2.33 2.08 -4.70
CA ALA A 70 -2.61 2.07 -6.13
C ALA A 70 -3.95 1.40 -6.45
N HIS A 71 -4.26 0.27 -5.80
CA HIS A 71 -5.52 -0.45 -5.97
C HIS A 71 -6.71 0.40 -5.51
N MET A 72 -6.63 0.99 -4.32
CA MET A 72 -7.70 1.85 -3.80
C MET A 72 -7.94 3.09 -4.66
N SER A 73 -6.86 3.72 -5.13
CA SER A 73 -6.93 4.88 -6.02
C SER A 73 -7.60 4.52 -7.35
N ALA A 74 -7.23 3.38 -7.94
CA ALA A 74 -7.83 2.90 -9.18
C ALA A 74 -9.30 2.49 -9.01
N THR A 75 -9.68 1.89 -7.87
CA THR A 75 -11.07 1.55 -7.56
C THR A 75 -11.92 2.80 -7.37
N ALA A 76 -11.43 3.80 -6.64
CA ALA A 76 -12.15 5.05 -6.45
C ALA A 76 -12.37 5.79 -7.78
N LEU A 77 -11.35 5.82 -8.65
CA LEU A 77 -11.46 6.32 -10.02
C LEU A 77 -12.57 5.63 -10.83
N ARG A 78 -12.59 4.29 -10.81
CA ARG A 78 -13.60 3.48 -11.52
C ARG A 78 -15.00 3.66 -10.96
N ALA A 79 -15.12 3.89 -9.65
CA ALA A 79 -16.40 4.16 -8.99
C ALA A 79 -16.94 5.58 -9.26
N GLY A 80 -16.28 6.37 -10.11
CA GLY A 80 -16.68 7.74 -10.42
C GLY A 80 -16.39 8.73 -9.29
N ALA A 81 -15.58 8.35 -8.28
CA ALA A 81 -15.14 9.30 -7.27
C ALA A 81 -14.10 10.24 -7.90
N SER A 82 -14.43 11.53 -7.99
CA SER A 82 -13.55 12.55 -8.56
C SER A 82 -12.17 12.50 -7.91
N VAL A 83 -11.10 12.45 -8.72
CA VAL A 83 -9.69 12.49 -8.24
C VAL A 83 -9.42 13.67 -7.29
N ALA A 84 -10.15 14.79 -7.49
CA ALA A 84 -10.10 15.96 -6.63
C ALA A 84 -10.57 15.71 -5.19
N LEU A 85 -11.48 14.76 -4.96
CA LEU A 85 -11.96 14.37 -3.62
C LEU A 85 -10.95 13.47 -2.89
N LEU A 86 -10.19 12.65 -3.61
CA LEU A 86 -9.18 11.75 -3.02
C LEU A 86 -7.91 12.49 -2.58
N ARG A 87 -7.59 13.63 -3.21
CA ARG A 87 -6.44 14.49 -2.87
C ARG A 87 -6.65 15.37 -1.63
N ARG A 88 -7.86 15.40 -1.04
CA ARG A 88 -8.25 16.32 0.05
C ARG A 88 -8.25 15.69 1.45
N ARG A 89 -7.71 14.49 1.65
CA ARG A 89 -7.64 13.85 2.97
C ARG A 89 -6.23 13.38 3.29
#